data_AF-A0A7Y1VLE8-F1
#
_entry.id   AF-A0A7Y1VLE8-F1
#
_cell.length_a   1.000
_cell.length_b   1.000
_cell.length_c   1.000
_cell.angle_alpha   90.00
_cell.angle_beta   90.00
_cell.angle_gamma   90.00
#
_symmetry.space_group_name_H-M   'P 1'
#
loop_
_entity.id
_entity.type
_entity.pdbx_description
1 polymer ?
#
loop_
_entity_poly.entity_id
_entity_poly.type
_entity_poly.pdbx_seq_one_letter_code
_entity_poly.pdbx_strand_id
1 'polypeptide(L)'
;MNWNNKIGLLVLLLLFLGCKETTESTVIPAVAWKINDVIEVETLSKIKSNPHIKIVDLRPIEEYKEGHIPGALPLSREEMSDSANPTP
;
A
#
# COMPACT_ATOMS: atom_id res chain seq x y z
N MET A 1 47.39 -37.78 -10.12
CA MET A 1 46.72 -36.76 -9.29
C MET A 1 45.38 -37.34 -8.85
N ASN A 2 45.30 -37.78 -7.60
CA ASN A 2 44.37 -38.82 -7.15
C ASN A 2 42.93 -38.27 -7.04
N TRP A 3 42.04 -38.75 -7.91
CA TRP A 3 40.66 -38.28 -8.11
C TRP A 3 39.79 -38.37 -6.84
N ASN A 4 40.15 -39.28 -5.94
CA ASN A 4 39.47 -39.47 -4.65
C ASN A 4 39.65 -38.28 -3.71
N ASN A 5 40.74 -37.52 -3.85
CA ASN A 5 40.97 -36.29 -3.09
C ASN A 5 40.21 -35.09 -3.69
N LYS A 6 39.79 -35.19 -4.96
CA LYS A 6 39.00 -34.14 -5.65
C LYS A 6 37.53 -34.20 -5.24
N ILE A 7 36.97 -35.40 -5.03
CA ILE A 7 35.62 -35.58 -4.48
C ILE A 7 35.52 -34.97 -3.07
N GLY A 8 36.50 -35.26 -2.20
CA GLY A 8 36.51 -34.72 -0.84
C GLY A 8 36.55 -33.18 -0.82
N LEU A 9 37.29 -32.59 -1.76
CA LEU A 9 37.41 -31.14 -1.89
C LEU A 9 36.14 -30.49 -2.45
N LEU A 10 35.41 -31.18 -3.34
CA LEU A 10 34.12 -30.73 -3.87
C LEU A 10 33.00 -30.76 -2.81
N VAL A 11 32.97 -31.80 -1.97
CA VAL A 11 31.99 -31.93 -0.87
C VAL A 11 32.26 -30.88 0.21
N LEU A 12 33.52 -30.60 0.53
CA LEU A 12 33.90 -29.54 1.45
C LEU A 12 33.50 -28.15 0.93
N LEU A 13 33.65 -27.90 -0.38
CA LEU A 13 33.26 -26.65 -1.02
C LEU A 13 31.74 -26.40 -0.92
N LEU A 14 30.91 -27.43 -1.11
CA LEU A 14 29.45 -27.33 -1.06
C LEU A 14 28.90 -27.03 0.34
N LEU A 15 29.63 -27.42 1.40
CA LEU A 15 29.25 -27.11 2.79
C LEU A 15 29.40 -25.62 3.14
N PHE A 16 30.23 -24.86 2.42
CA PHE A 16 30.44 -23.43 2.67
C PHE A 16 29.45 -22.50 1.94
N LEU A 17 28.63 -23.00 1.02
CA LEU A 17 27.57 -22.20 0.37
C LEU A 17 26.30 -22.03 1.24
N GLY A 18 26.28 -22.60 2.44
CA GLY A 18 25.15 -22.49 3.38
C GLY A 18 25.14 -21.20 4.20
N CYS A 19 25.26 -20.02 3.58
CA CYS A 19 24.90 -18.78 4.27
C CYS A 19 23.37 -18.67 4.30
N LYS A 20 22.77 -18.86 5.48
CA LYS A 20 21.40 -18.41 5.75
C LYS A 20 21.44 -16.89 5.86
N GLU A 21 20.70 -16.22 4.99
CA GLU A 21 20.42 -14.79 5.07
C GLU A 21 19.86 -14.50 6.47
N THR A 22 20.61 -13.73 7.26
CA THR A 22 20.07 -13.05 8.43
C THR A 22 19.04 -12.07 7.91
N THR A 23 17.78 -12.34 8.22
CA THR A 23 16.70 -11.37 8.09
C THR A 23 17.06 -10.20 8.99
N GLU A 24 17.72 -9.19 8.41
CA GLU A 24 17.80 -7.89 9.03
C GLU A 24 16.37 -7.44 9.21
N SER A 25 15.96 -7.43 10.48
CA SER A 25 14.78 -6.74 10.93
C SER A 25 14.96 -5.29 10.49
N THR A 26 14.40 -4.97 9.33
CA THR A 26 14.06 -3.62 8.95
C THR A 26 13.08 -3.17 10.02
N VAL A 27 13.61 -2.60 11.11
CA VAL A 27 12.93 -1.53 11.81
C VAL A 27 12.58 -0.58 10.69
N ILE A 28 11.32 -0.62 10.22
CA ILE A 28 10.81 0.35 9.28
C ILE A 28 11.10 1.67 10.00
N PRO A 29 12.10 2.47 9.56
CA PRO A 29 12.22 3.80 10.13
C PRO A 29 10.87 4.43 9.83
N ALA A 30 10.16 4.92 10.85
CA ALA A 30 8.84 5.52 10.68
C ALA A 30 8.92 6.45 9.48
N VAL A 31 8.42 5.96 8.34
CA VAL A 31 8.51 6.69 7.08
C VAL A 31 7.57 7.84 7.35
N ALA A 32 8.12 9.01 7.60
CA ALA A 32 7.37 10.25 7.59
C ALA A 32 6.80 10.33 6.18
N TRP A 33 5.62 9.74 5.99
CA TRP A 33 4.95 9.71 4.72
C TRP A 33 4.62 11.16 4.46
N LYS A 34 5.35 11.76 3.53
CA LYS A 34 4.98 13.05 2.99
C LYS A 34 3.75 12.77 2.15
N ILE A 35 2.60 12.74 2.82
CA ILE A 35 1.32 12.60 2.16
C ILE A 35 1.08 13.96 1.51
N ASN A 36 1.21 14.02 0.20
CA ASN A 36 0.65 15.13 -0.54
C ASN A 36 -0.87 14.90 -0.53
N ASP A 37 -1.57 15.53 0.41
CA ASP A 37 -3.02 15.37 0.63
C ASP A 37 -3.87 15.86 -0.55
N VAL A 38 -3.25 16.50 -1.54
CA VAL A 38 -3.89 17.04 -2.73
C VAL A 38 -3.26 16.42 -3.97
N ILE A 39 -4.12 16.00 -4.90
CA ILE A 39 -3.73 15.47 -6.21
C ILE A 39 -4.33 16.31 -7.34
N GLU A 40 -3.62 16.39 -8.45
CA GLU A 40 -4.10 17.03 -9.68
C GLU A 40 -5.13 16.18 -10.41
N VAL A 41 -5.99 16.81 -11.23
CA VAL A 41 -7.04 16.15 -12.03
C VAL A 41 -6.47 15.10 -12.98
N GLU A 42 -5.32 15.39 -13.58
CA GLU A 42 -4.59 14.49 -14.48
C GLU A 42 -4.17 13.19 -13.75
N THR A 43 -3.76 13.32 -12.48
CA THR A 43 -3.38 12.18 -11.64
C THR A 43 -4.61 11.37 -11.27
N LEU A 44 -5.70 12.03 -10.86
CA LEU A 44 -6.97 11.37 -10.56
C LEU A 44 -7.48 10.56 -11.77
N SER A 45 -7.39 11.12 -12.98
CA SER A 45 -7.82 10.45 -14.21
C SER A 45 -7.06 9.14 -14.49
N LYS A 46 -5.79 9.05 -14.08
CA LYS A 46 -4.95 7.85 -14.23
C LYS A 46 -5.24 6.78 -13.18
N ILE A 47 -5.66 7.17 -11.98
CA ILE A 47 -5.81 6.25 -10.85
C ILE A 47 -7.27 5.89 -10.55
N LYS A 48 -8.27 6.60 -11.09
CA LYS A 48 -9.70 6.41 -10.77
C LYS A 48 -10.26 5.01 -11.04
N SER A 49 -9.60 4.23 -11.90
CA SER A 49 -10.00 2.85 -12.21
C SER A 49 -9.39 1.81 -11.27
N ASN A 50 -8.48 2.22 -10.37
CA ASN A 50 -7.87 1.32 -9.40
C ASN A 50 -8.94 0.84 -8.39
N PRO A 51 -9.18 -0.48 -8.25
CA PRO A 51 -10.20 -1.01 -7.35
C PRO A 51 -9.93 -0.70 -5.86
N HIS A 52 -8.70 -0.37 -5.51
CA HIS A 52 -8.29 0.00 -4.16
C HIS A 52 -8.46 1.49 -3.84
N ILE A 53 -8.95 2.29 -4.79
CA ILE A 53 -9.19 3.72 -4.61
C ILE A 53 -10.69 3.99 -4.63
N LYS A 54 -11.14 4.83 -3.70
CA LYS A 54 -12.52 5.34 -3.64
C LYS A 54 -12.50 6.85 -3.75
N ILE A 55 -13.43 7.37 -4.55
CA ILE A 55 -13.68 8.81 -4.67
C ILE A 55 -14.89 9.10 -3.78
N VAL A 56 -14.77 10.08 -2.90
CA VAL A 56 -15.83 10.50 -1.98
C VAL A 56 -16.15 11.96 -2.25
N ASP A 57 -17.44 12.28 -2.39
CA ASP A 57 -17.95 13.63 -2.56
C ASP A 57 -18.56 14.10 -1.24
N LEU A 58 -17.95 15.13 -0.64
CA LEU A 58 -18.34 15.65 0.68
C LEU A 58 -19.35 16.80 0.61
N ARG A 59 -19.84 17.13 -0.58
CA ARG A 59 -20.85 18.19 -0.77
C ARG A 59 -22.24 17.74 -0.31
N PRO A 60 -23.18 18.68 -0.09
CA PRO A 60 -24.58 18.35 0.12
C PRO A 60 -25.14 17.43 -0.97
N ILE A 61 -26.05 16.53 -0.58
CA ILE A 61 -26.58 15.50 -1.47
C ILE A 61 -27.27 16.07 -2.72
N GLU A 62 -27.87 17.25 -2.62
CA GLU A 62 -28.53 17.88 -3.78
C GLU A 62 -27.51 18.33 -4.84
N GLU A 63 -26.36 18.88 -4.45
CA GLU A 63 -25.27 19.23 -5.38
C GLU A 63 -24.63 17.99 -6.01
N TYR A 64 -24.52 16.89 -5.26
CA TYR A 64 -24.05 15.62 -5.81
C TYR A 64 -25.00 15.12 -6.91
N LYS A 65 -26.32 15.18 -6.69
CA LYS A 65 -27.33 14.75 -7.68
C LYS A 65 -27.34 15.63 -8.93
N GLU A 66 -27.09 16.93 -8.80
CA GLU A 66 -26.97 17.86 -9.94
C GLU A 66 -25.77 17.52 -10.85
N GLY A 67 -24.68 17.03 -10.26
CA GLY A 67 -23.53 16.51 -10.99
C GLY A 67 -22.35 16.15 -10.10
N HIS A 68 -21.70 15.04 -10.39
CA HIS A 68 -20.55 14.52 -9.63
C HIS A 68 -19.59 13.72 -10.52
N ILE A 69 -18.41 13.40 -9.99
CA ILE A 69 -17.45 12.53 -10.66
C ILE A 69 -18.02 11.10 -10.74
N PRO A 70 -18.13 10.48 -11.92
CA PRO A 70 -18.69 9.13 -12.05
C PRO A 70 -18.01 8.11 -11.13
N GLY A 71 -18.81 7.37 -10.35
CA GLY A 71 -18.33 6.38 -9.39
C GLY A 71 -17.95 6.94 -8.02
N ALA A 72 -18.06 8.25 -7.80
CA ALA A 72 -17.89 8.85 -6.47
C ALA A 72 -19.04 8.46 -5.54
N LEU A 73 -18.74 8.24 -4.27
CA LEU A 73 -19.72 7.98 -3.22
C LEU A 73 -20.11 9.30 -2.54
N PRO A 74 -21.42 9.59 -2.38
CA PRO A 74 -21.84 10.72 -1.57
C PRO A 74 -21.60 10.40 -0.08
N LEU A 75 -21.03 11.34 0.66
CA LEU A 75 -20.90 11.25 2.11
C LEU A 75 -20.97 12.67 2.68
N SER A 76 -22.05 13.01 3.36
CA SER A 76 -22.16 14.36 3.93
C SER A 76 -21.38 14.45 5.26
N ARG A 77 -20.95 15.66 5.63
CA ARG A 77 -20.25 15.89 6.89
C ARG A 77 -21.12 15.57 8.11
N GLU A 78 -22.43 15.76 7.97
CA GLU A 78 -23.44 15.46 8.98
C GLU A 78 -23.45 13.94 9.25
N GLU A 79 -23.48 13.11 8.21
CA GLU A 79 -23.44 11.64 8.33
C GLU A 79 -22.14 11.13 8.99
N MET A 80 -21.01 11.81 8.76
CA MET A 80 -19.74 11.46 9.41
C MET A 80 -19.77 11.73 10.91
N SER A 81 -20.43 12.82 11.33
CA SER A 81 -20.41 13.30 12.72
C SER A 81 -21.25 12.41 13.64
N ASP A 82 -22.34 11.84 13.13
CA ASP A 82 -23.23 10.95 13.90
C ASP A 82 -22.58 9.59 14.23
N SER A 83 -21.70 9.09 13.34
CA SER A 83 -20.98 7.84 13.59
C SER A 83 -19.87 7.96 14.66
N ALA A 84 -19.38 9.17 14.91
CA ALA A 84 -18.33 9.44 15.89
C ALA A 84 -18.86 9.58 17.32
N ASN A 85 -20.18 9.63 17.49
CA ASN A 85 -20.85 9.74 18.79
C ASN A 85 -21.99 8.71 18.86
N PRO A 86 -21.68 7.42 19.09
CA PRO A 86 -22.74 6.46 19.35
C PRO A 86 -23.47 6.92 20.62
N THR A 87 -24.72 7.38 20.47
CA THR A 87 -25.61 7.62 21.60
C THR A 87 -25.61 6.39 22.50
N PRO A 88 -25.46 6.54 23.83
CA PRO A 88 -25.47 5.40 24.76
C PRO A 88 -26.76 4.59 24.71
#